data_AF-A0A938UNA2-F1
#
_entry.id   AF-A0A938UNA2-F1
#
_cell.length_a   1.000
_cell.length_b   1.000
_cell.length_c   1.000
_cell.angle_alpha   90.00
_cell.angle_beta   90.00
_cell.angle_gamma   90.00
#
_symmetry.space_group_name_H-M   'P 1'
#
loop_
_entity.id
_entity.type
_entity.pdbx_description
1 polymer ?
#
loop_
_entity_poly.entity_id
_entity_poly.type
_entity_poly.pdbx_seq_one_letter_code
_entity_poly.pdbx_strand_id
1 'polypeptide(L)'
;MDKELVSEFEARRVERMLRDLWPGLLGRDETLRVLWGRLQAGWVAVCWELADAGRKAVYAVETRVELKSQDLRERQAIDLLYDFLGTQFEDHLRHGREPFTGPNWEQVEFAGKAIFTRGQVWGEAAERAGDRWMERGT
;
A
#
# COMPACT_ATOMS: atom_id res chain seq x y z
N MET A 1 -4.47 -20.43 12.95
CA MET A 1 -5.26 -20.68 11.73
C MET A 1 -5.26 -19.37 10.98
N ASP A 2 -4.67 -19.34 9.79
CA ASP A 2 -4.58 -18.13 8.98
C ASP A 2 -5.94 -17.89 8.33
N LYS A 3 -6.48 -16.68 8.47
CA LYS A 3 -7.77 -16.29 7.85
C LYS A 3 -7.47 -15.39 6.67
N GLU A 4 -7.99 -15.73 5.51
CA GLU A 4 -7.96 -14.88 4.32
C GLU A 4 -8.97 -13.73 4.47
N LEU A 5 -8.55 -12.51 4.16
CA LEU A 5 -9.31 -11.26 4.31
C LEU A 5 -9.48 -10.50 2.99
N VAL A 6 -9.12 -11.10 1.85
CA VAL A 6 -9.16 -10.43 0.55
C VAL A 6 -10.55 -9.86 0.28
N SER A 7 -11.58 -10.67 0.51
CA SER A 7 -12.96 -10.25 0.31
C SER A 7 -13.36 -9.09 1.20
N GLU A 8 -12.81 -8.97 2.40
CA GLU A 8 -13.09 -7.89 3.33
C GLU A 8 -12.43 -6.58 2.89
N PHE A 9 -11.21 -6.65 2.34
CA PHE A 9 -10.55 -5.48 1.74
C PHE A 9 -11.19 -5.07 0.41
N GLU A 10 -11.57 -6.04 -0.46
CA GLU A 10 -12.24 -5.77 -1.73
C GLU A 10 -13.69 -5.30 -1.55
N ALA A 11 -14.46 -5.90 -0.62
CA ALA A 11 -15.84 -5.51 -0.30
C ALA A 11 -15.93 -4.15 0.39
N ARG A 12 -14.81 -3.66 0.97
CA ARG A 12 -14.66 -2.26 1.38
C ARG A 12 -14.55 -1.29 0.20
N ARG A 13 -14.58 -1.82 -1.03
CA ARG A 13 -14.72 -1.09 -2.30
C ARG A 13 -13.53 -0.18 -2.62
N VAL A 14 -12.33 -0.74 -2.65
CA VAL A 14 -11.10 -0.07 -3.17
C VAL A 14 -11.39 0.70 -4.47
N GLU A 15 -12.10 0.04 -5.40
CA GLU A 15 -12.47 0.61 -6.70
C GLU A 15 -13.54 1.71 -6.61
N ARG A 16 -14.47 1.64 -5.63
CA ARG A 16 -15.50 2.67 -5.44
C ARG A 16 -14.96 3.85 -4.65
N MET A 17 -14.01 3.65 -3.74
CA MET A 17 -13.34 4.74 -3.02
C MET A 17 -12.41 5.54 -3.93
N LEU A 18 -11.64 4.89 -4.79
CA LEU A 18 -10.85 5.60 -5.81
C LEU A 18 -11.73 6.41 -6.77
N ARG A 19 -12.97 5.97 -7.02
CA ARG A 19 -13.95 6.74 -7.79
C ARG A 19 -14.69 7.80 -6.97
N ASP A 20 -15.01 7.55 -5.70
CA ASP A 20 -15.91 8.39 -4.87
C ASP A 20 -15.16 9.36 -3.94
N LEU A 21 -14.05 8.96 -3.32
CA LEU A 21 -13.21 9.85 -2.48
C LEU A 21 -12.19 10.63 -3.32
N TRP A 22 -11.75 10.06 -4.45
CA TRP A 22 -10.79 10.70 -5.34
C TRP A 22 -11.21 10.66 -6.82
N PRO A 23 -12.41 11.16 -7.18
CA PRO A 23 -12.88 11.18 -8.55
C PRO A 23 -11.86 11.86 -9.48
N GLY A 24 -11.31 11.08 -10.43
CA GLY A 24 -10.36 11.55 -11.44
C GLY A 24 -8.89 11.56 -11.00
N LEU A 25 -8.57 11.01 -9.84
CA LEU A 25 -7.20 11.01 -9.29
C LEU A 25 -6.37 9.81 -9.79
N LEU A 26 -7.03 8.70 -10.15
CA LEU A 26 -6.42 7.67 -10.98
C LEU A 26 -6.39 8.14 -12.44
N GLY A 27 -5.20 8.16 -13.02
CA GLY A 27 -5.02 8.30 -14.45
C GLY A 27 -5.72 7.17 -15.21
N ARG A 28 -6.01 7.40 -16.49
CA ARG A 28 -6.63 6.38 -17.37
C ARG A 28 -5.78 5.10 -17.50
N ASP A 29 -4.48 5.23 -17.23
CA ASP A 29 -3.49 4.17 -17.36
C ASP A 29 -3.11 3.55 -16.00
N GLU A 30 -3.75 3.96 -14.91
CA GLU A 30 -3.46 3.49 -13.55
C GLU A 30 -4.52 2.52 -13.03
N THR A 31 -4.10 1.47 -12.33
CA THR A 31 -4.99 0.45 -11.74
C THR A 31 -4.51 0.07 -10.35
N LEU A 32 -5.39 0.17 -9.35
CA LEU A 32 -5.12 -0.29 -7.98
C LEU A 32 -5.88 -1.58 -7.70
N ARG A 33 -5.21 -2.58 -7.12
CA ARG A 33 -5.81 -3.85 -6.70
C ARG A 33 -5.28 -4.33 -5.35
N VAL A 34 -6.07 -5.16 -4.68
CA VAL A 34 -5.64 -5.93 -3.50
C VAL A 34 -5.12 -7.26 -3.99
N LEU A 35 -3.86 -7.58 -3.71
CA LEU A 35 -3.27 -8.88 -4.08
C LEU A 35 -3.61 -9.95 -3.05
N TRP A 36 -3.57 -9.59 -1.76
CA TRP A 36 -3.99 -10.47 -0.69
C TRP A 36 -4.28 -9.68 0.59
N GLY A 37 -5.08 -10.26 1.49
CA GLY A 37 -5.32 -9.79 2.85
C GLY A 37 -5.34 -10.98 3.79
N ARG A 38 -4.71 -10.89 4.96
CA ARG A 38 -4.56 -12.03 5.89
C ARG A 38 -4.61 -11.58 7.35
N LEU A 39 -5.21 -12.42 8.18
CA LEU A 39 -5.05 -12.40 9.63
C LEU A 39 -4.14 -13.57 10.03
N GLN A 40 -2.97 -13.26 10.59
CA GLN A 40 -1.97 -14.26 10.98
C GLN A 40 -1.26 -13.84 12.28
N ALA A 41 -1.20 -14.74 13.26
CA ALA A 41 -0.45 -14.56 14.50
C ALA A 41 -0.73 -13.24 15.25
N GLY A 42 -1.97 -12.75 15.23
CA GLY A 42 -2.34 -11.47 15.87
C GLY A 42 -2.05 -10.23 15.02
N TRP A 43 -1.68 -10.41 13.75
CA TRP A 43 -1.48 -9.35 12.77
C TRP A 43 -2.56 -9.37 11.71
N VAL A 44 -3.05 -8.19 11.36
CA VAL A 44 -3.78 -7.98 10.09
C VAL A 44 -2.77 -7.44 9.09
N ALA A 45 -2.68 -8.07 7.94
CA ALA A 45 -1.76 -7.71 6.86
C ALA A 45 -2.50 -7.65 5.52
N VAL A 46 -2.05 -6.78 4.64
CA VAL A 46 -2.62 -6.61 3.31
C VAL A 46 -1.54 -6.20 2.31
N CYS A 47 -1.66 -6.69 1.09
CA CYS A 47 -0.82 -6.31 -0.03
C CYS A 47 -1.65 -5.64 -1.12
N TRP A 48 -1.18 -4.49 -1.55
CA TRP A 48 -1.79 -3.65 -2.56
C TRP A 48 -0.85 -3.52 -3.74
N GLU A 49 -1.41 -3.36 -4.93
CA GLU A 49 -0.63 -3.11 -6.13
C GLU A 49 -1.24 -1.95 -6.90
N LEU A 50 -0.44 -0.91 -7.14
CA LEU A 50 -0.73 0.15 -8.11
C LEU A 50 0.08 -0.10 -9.38
N ALA A 51 -0.57 -0.48 -10.47
CA ALA A 51 0.02 -0.56 -11.79
C ALA A 51 -0.19 0.77 -12.53
N ASP A 52 0.86 1.35 -13.09
CA ASP A 52 0.85 2.52 -13.96
C ASP A 52 1.38 2.10 -15.35
N ALA A 53 0.47 1.89 -16.30
CA ALA A 53 0.80 1.50 -17.66
C ALA A 53 1.51 2.62 -18.43
N GLY A 54 1.28 3.89 -18.09
CA GLY A 54 1.95 5.04 -18.69
C GLY A 54 3.44 5.07 -18.37
N ARG A 55 3.81 4.72 -17.13
CA ARG A 55 5.20 4.63 -16.68
C ARG A 55 5.82 3.23 -16.80
N LYS A 56 5.03 2.22 -17.19
CA LYS A 56 5.41 0.80 -17.16
C LYS A 56 5.97 0.39 -15.79
N ALA A 57 5.31 0.85 -14.73
CA ALA A 57 5.72 0.64 -13.35
C ALA A 57 4.60 -0.04 -12.56
N VAL A 58 4.98 -0.91 -11.64
CA VAL A 58 4.09 -1.58 -10.70
C VAL A 58 4.62 -1.34 -9.30
N TYR A 59 3.79 -0.76 -8.44
CA TYR A 59 4.13 -0.48 -7.05
C TYR A 59 3.37 -1.49 -6.18
N ALA A 60 4.09 -2.47 -5.63
CA ALA A 60 3.53 -3.40 -4.67
C ALA A 60 3.88 -2.97 -3.25
N VAL A 61 2.87 -2.93 -2.38
CA VAL A 61 2.97 -2.40 -1.03
C VAL A 61 2.37 -3.40 -0.07
N GLU A 62 3.14 -3.83 0.91
CA GLU A 62 2.65 -4.67 1.99
C GLU A 62 2.60 -3.85 3.27
N THR A 63 1.45 -3.88 3.94
CA THR A 63 1.24 -3.21 5.23
C THR A 63 0.68 -4.20 6.23
N ARG A 64 1.08 -4.04 7.49
CA ARG A 64 0.56 -4.85 8.59
C ARG A 64 0.51 -4.08 9.90
N VAL A 65 -0.46 -4.45 10.72
CA VAL A 65 -0.66 -3.88 12.07
C VAL A 65 -0.91 -5.02 13.05
N GLU A 66 -0.31 -4.90 14.24
CA GLU A 66 -0.49 -5.86 15.32
C GLU A 66 -1.73 -5.49 16.15
N LEU A 67 -2.59 -6.47 16.42
CA LEU A 67 -3.83 -6.27 17.13
C LEU A 67 -3.61 -6.03 18.63
N LYS A 68 -2.86 -6.92 19.28
CA LYS A 68 -2.79 -6.98 20.75
C LYS A 68 -2.01 -5.82 21.35
N SER A 69 -0.84 -5.51 20.80
CA SER A 69 0.02 -4.42 21.32
C SER A 69 -0.60 -3.03 21.13
N GLN A 70 -1.57 -2.93 20.21
CA GLN A 70 -2.20 -1.66 19.85
C GLN A 70 -3.67 -1.54 20.27
N ASP A 71 -4.18 -2.53 21.02
CA ASP A 71 -5.57 -2.61 21.46
C ASP A 71 -6.57 -2.43 20.31
N LEU A 72 -6.34 -3.16 19.21
CA LEU A 72 -7.17 -3.12 18.01
C LEU A 72 -7.97 -4.42 17.86
N ARG A 73 -9.24 -4.29 17.49
CA ARG A 73 -10.02 -5.39 16.91
C ARG A 73 -9.72 -5.53 15.43
N GLU A 74 -9.91 -6.74 14.88
CA GLU A 74 -9.68 -7.04 13.45
C GLU A 74 -10.30 -5.99 12.52
N ARG A 75 -11.57 -5.63 12.76
CA ARG A 75 -12.26 -4.62 11.94
C ARG A 75 -11.61 -3.25 12.00
N GLN A 76 -11.13 -2.81 13.17
CA GLN A 76 -10.46 -1.52 13.34
C GLN A 76 -9.09 -1.53 12.65
N ALA A 77 -8.39 -2.66 12.69
CA ALA A 77 -7.13 -2.82 11.98
C ALA A 77 -7.31 -2.81 10.46
N ILE A 78 -8.35 -3.46 9.93
CA ILE A 78 -8.71 -3.37 8.51
C ILE A 78 -9.00 -1.90 8.13
N ASP A 79 -9.78 -1.19 8.93
CA ASP A 79 -10.12 0.23 8.71
C ASP A 79 -8.87 1.10 8.71
N LEU A 80 -7.98 0.92 9.67
CA LEU A 80 -6.72 1.65 9.79
C LEU A 80 -5.81 1.42 8.57
N LEU A 81 -5.59 0.17 8.16
CA LEU A 81 -4.76 -0.17 7.01
C LEU A 81 -5.35 0.37 5.70
N TYR A 82 -6.67 0.41 5.63
CA TYR A 82 -7.41 1.00 4.52
C TYR A 82 -7.20 2.52 4.42
N ASP A 83 -7.36 3.24 5.53
CA ASP A 83 -7.15 4.70 5.59
C ASP A 83 -5.69 5.09 5.34
N PHE A 84 -4.76 4.28 5.86
CA PHE A 84 -3.33 4.45 5.64
C PHE A 84 -3.00 4.38 4.16
N LEU A 85 -3.52 3.37 3.45
CA LEU A 85 -3.31 3.24 2.01
C LEU A 85 -3.82 4.45 1.24
N GLY A 86 -5.03 4.90 1.58
CA GLY A 86 -5.64 6.08 0.97
C GLY A 86 -4.73 7.29 1.02
N THR A 87 -4.16 7.56 2.19
CA THR A 87 -3.21 8.65 2.41
C THR A 87 -1.93 8.47 1.57
N GLN A 88 -1.39 7.25 1.52
CA GLN A 88 -0.14 6.95 0.82
C GLN A 88 -0.25 7.14 -0.70
N PHE A 89 -1.33 6.62 -1.30
CA PHE A 89 -1.54 6.79 -2.74
C PHE A 89 -2.06 8.18 -3.10
N GLU A 90 -2.78 8.87 -2.22
CA GLU A 90 -3.13 10.28 -2.45
C GLU A 90 -1.89 11.15 -2.63
N ASP A 91 -0.86 10.97 -1.79
CA ASP A 91 0.41 11.69 -1.92
C ASP A 91 1.11 11.38 -3.26
N HIS A 92 1.09 10.12 -3.70
CA HIS A 92 1.64 9.75 -5.01
C HIS A 92 0.88 10.39 -6.16
N LEU A 93 -0.43 10.24 -6.17
CA LEU A 93 -1.30 10.65 -7.26
C LEU A 93 -1.41 12.18 -7.36
N ARG A 94 -1.39 12.92 -6.23
CA ARG A 94 -1.44 14.39 -6.24
C ARG A 94 -0.09 15.06 -6.40
N HIS A 95 0.96 14.50 -5.80
CA HIS A 95 2.25 15.18 -5.68
C HIS A 95 3.37 14.51 -6.47
N GLY A 96 3.09 13.39 -7.15
CA GLY A 96 4.06 12.64 -7.94
C GLY A 96 5.18 12.02 -7.12
N ARG A 97 5.01 11.93 -5.78
CA ARG A 97 5.99 11.34 -4.86
C ARG A 97 5.93 9.83 -4.95
N GLU A 98 7.06 9.14 -4.99
CA GLU A 98 7.04 7.69 -4.96
C GLU A 98 6.46 7.22 -3.62
N PRO A 99 5.48 6.29 -3.63
CA PRO A 99 4.73 5.97 -2.42
C PRO A 99 5.60 5.19 -1.42
N PHE A 100 6.67 4.50 -1.85
CA PHE A 100 7.52 3.69 -0.96
C PHE A 100 8.97 3.55 -1.42
N THR A 101 9.86 3.42 -0.43
CA THR A 101 11.32 3.33 -0.58
C THR A 101 11.86 1.99 -0.06
N GLY A 102 11.58 0.89 -0.77
CA GLY A 102 12.43 -0.30 -0.71
C GLY A 102 11.89 -1.53 0.04
N PRO A 103 12.65 -2.64 -0.03
CA PRO A 103 12.16 -3.99 0.31
C PRO A 103 12.09 -4.28 1.82
N ASN A 104 12.66 -3.39 2.65
CA ASN A 104 12.76 -3.58 4.09
C ASN A 104 11.47 -3.13 4.79
N TRP A 105 11.12 -3.82 5.88
CA TRP A 105 10.02 -3.39 6.73
C TRP A 105 10.41 -2.15 7.53
N GLU A 106 9.61 -1.12 7.41
CA GLU A 106 9.74 0.13 8.16
C GLU A 106 8.50 0.33 9.04
N GLN A 107 8.71 0.89 10.22
CA GLN A 107 7.63 1.27 11.12
C GLN A 107 7.29 2.75 10.92
N VAL A 108 6.02 3.03 10.67
CA VAL A 108 5.46 4.36 10.49
C VAL A 108 4.35 4.58 11.50
N GLU A 109 4.25 5.78 12.06
CA GLU A 109 3.12 6.16 12.89
C GLU A 109 1.99 6.76 12.04
N PHE A 110 0.77 6.25 12.21
CA PHE A 110 -0.42 6.75 11.54
C PHE A 110 -1.63 6.67 12.47
N ALA A 111 -2.36 7.77 12.63
CA ALA A 111 -3.49 7.88 13.55
C ALA A 111 -3.18 7.40 14.99
N GLY A 112 -1.95 7.63 15.48
CA GLY A 112 -1.49 7.18 16.79
C GLY A 112 -1.27 5.66 16.91
N LYS A 113 -1.11 4.96 15.78
CA LYS A 113 -0.88 3.52 15.67
C LYS A 113 0.40 3.25 14.88
N ALA A 114 1.11 2.19 15.25
CA ALA A 114 2.31 1.74 14.55
C ALA A 114 1.92 0.82 13.39
N ILE A 115 2.19 1.24 12.16
CA ILE A 115 1.98 0.45 10.95
C ILE A 115 3.34 0.03 10.44
N PHE A 116 3.50 -1.25 10.14
CA PHE A 116 4.68 -1.74 9.45
C PHE A 116 4.36 -1.79 7.97
N THR A 117 5.21 -1.18 7.16
CA THR A 117 5.05 -1.12 5.71
C THR A 117 6.35 -1.48 5.01
N ARG A 118 6.25 -2.04 3.81
CA ARG A 118 7.34 -2.18 2.85
C ARG A 118 6.77 -2.05 1.45
N GLY A 119 7.58 -1.60 0.50
CA GLY A 119 7.12 -1.45 -0.87
C GLY A 119 8.23 -1.65 -1.88
N GLN A 120 7.90 -2.34 -2.97
CA GLN A 120 8.83 -2.55 -4.06
C GLN A 120 8.23 -2.01 -5.35
N VAL A 121 9.03 -1.25 -6.10
CA VAL A 121 8.70 -0.84 -7.45
C VAL A 121 9.27 -1.88 -8.42
N TRP A 122 8.42 -2.41 -9.29
CA TRP A 122 8.79 -3.32 -10.37
C TRP A 122 8.59 -2.61 -11.71
N GLY A 123 9.63 -2.53 -12.55
CA GLY A 123 9.55 -1.99 -13.91
C GLY A 123 10.87 -1.42 -14.44
N GLU A 124 11.05 -1.39 -15.77
CA GLU A 124 12.27 -0.93 -16.45
C GLU A 124 12.70 0.50 -16.08
N ALA A 125 11.74 1.37 -15.73
CA ALA A 125 12.03 2.74 -15.30
C ALA A 125 12.53 2.80 -13.85
N ALA A 126 12.03 1.92 -12.99
CA ALA A 126 12.41 1.82 -11.58
C ALA A 126 13.75 1.12 -11.42
N GLU A 127 14.04 0.09 -12.23
CA GLU A 127 15.38 -0.51 -12.34
C GLU A 127 16.41 0.55 -12.75
N ARG A 128 16.12 1.33 -13.81
CA ARG A 128 17.00 2.44 -14.26
C ARG A 128 17.09 3.61 -13.29
N ALA A 129 16.12 3.81 -12.40
CA ALA A 129 16.18 4.84 -11.35
C ALA A 129 17.00 4.34 -10.16
N GLY A 130 16.81 3.09 -9.73
CA GLY A 130 17.63 2.43 -8.72
C GLY A 130 19.11 2.39 -9.11
N ASP A 131 19.42 2.06 -10.36
CA ASP A 131 20.79 2.06 -10.88
C ASP A 131 21.44 3.46 -10.79
N ARG A 132 20.69 4.51 -11.17
CA ARG A 132 21.18 5.90 -11.12
C ARG A 132 21.38 6.45 -9.70
N TRP A 133 20.62 5.95 -8.73
CA TRP A 133 20.82 6.30 -7.31
C TRP A 133 22.02 5.55 -6.71
N MET A 134 22.26 4.29 -7.11
CA MET A 134 23.44 3.51 -6.71
C MET A 134 24.75 4.08 -7.29
N GLU A 135 24.72 4.60 -8.53
CA GLU A 135 25.87 5.25 -9.17
C GLU A 135 26.27 6.60 -8.56
N ARG A 136 25.38 7.27 -7.82
CA ARG A 136 25.67 8.55 -7.12
C ARG A 136 26.11 8.38 -5.66
N GLY A 137 26.11 7.14 -5.16
CA GLY A 137 26.51 6.79 -3.79
C GLY A 137 27.97 6.34 -3.63
N THR A 138 28.78 6.44 -4.68
CA THR A 138 30.23 6.20 -4.70
C THR A 138 30.98 7.46 -5.14
#